data_AF-A0A949XGT6-F1
#
_entry.id   AF-A0A949XGT6-F1
#
_cell.length_a   1.000
_cell.length_b   1.000
_cell.length_c   1.000
_cell.angle_alpha   90.00
_cell.angle_beta   90.00
_cell.angle_gamma   90.00
#
_symmetry.space_group_name_H-M   'P 1'
#
loop_
_entity.id
_entity.type
_entity.pdbx_description
1 polymer ?
#
loop_
_entity_poly.entity_id
_entity_poly.type
_entity_poly.pdbx_seq_one_letter_code
_entity_poly.pdbx_strand_id
1 'polypeptide(L)'
;MKLKPPELLYLPRIGLLLLLASAASLTFAFILQFVYGVAPCILCLAQRVPFAFGTILAATLVAARPFGKHSTALLLVIAFVYLVNTGIAIFHTGVEQHWWMGTASCSTQPLAGDNADDLREALLN
;
A
#
# COMPACT_ATOMS: atom_id res chain seq x y z
N MET A 1 3.70 -25.56 11.02
CA MET A 1 4.20 -24.85 12.22
C MET A 1 3.04 -24.69 13.20
N LYS A 2 3.09 -25.30 14.39
CA LYS A 2 2.04 -25.13 15.42
C LYS A 2 2.52 -24.07 16.41
N LEU A 3 1.77 -22.97 16.55
CA LEU A 3 2.05 -21.94 17.56
C LEU A 3 1.81 -22.52 18.96
N LYS A 4 2.66 -22.16 19.93
CA LYS A 4 2.51 -22.58 21.33
C LYS A 4 1.41 -21.77 22.04
N PRO A 5 0.79 -22.26 23.13
CA PRO A 5 -0.27 -21.56 23.87
C PRO A 5 0.02 -20.08 24.21
N PRO A 6 1.22 -19.70 24.70
CA PRO A 6 1.54 -18.29 24.92
C PRO A 6 1.62 -17.47 23.64
N GLU A 7 2.01 -18.06 22.50
CA GLU A 7 2.08 -17.37 21.20
C GLU A 7 0.70 -17.05 20.63
N LEU A 8 -0.30 -17.90 20.90
CA LEU A 8 -1.69 -17.68 20.50
C LEU A 8 -2.30 -16.43 21.18
N LEU A 9 -1.77 -15.99 22.31
CA LEU A 9 -2.23 -14.81 23.04
C LEU A 9 -1.89 -13.50 22.29
N TYR A 10 -0.86 -13.49 21.45
CA TYR A 10 -0.42 -12.31 20.70
C TYR A 10 -1.14 -12.13 19.36
N LEU A 11 -1.75 -13.18 18.81
CA LEU A 11 -2.49 -13.14 17.53
C LEU A 11 -3.51 -12.00 17.41
N PRO A 12 -4.43 -11.76 18.37
CA PRO A 12 -5.38 -10.68 18.27
C PRO A 12 -4.71 -9.30 18.32
N ARG A 13 -3.60 -9.15 19.05
CA ARG A 13 -2.85 -7.90 19.11
C ARG A 13 -2.18 -7.62 17.76
N ILE A 14 -1.54 -8.61 17.17
CA ILE A 14 -0.92 -8.51 15.84
C ILE A 14 -2.00 -8.19 14.79
N GLY A 15 -3.11 -8.91 14.79
CA GLY A 15 -4.24 -8.65 13.89
C GLY A 15 -4.77 -7.22 14.03
N LEU A 16 -4.93 -6.73 15.26
CA LEU A 16 -5.40 -5.37 15.51
C LEU A 16 -4.41 -4.33 14.99
N LEU A 17 -3.11 -4.52 15.23
CA LEU A 17 -2.08 -3.60 14.72
C LEU A 17 -2.08 -3.54 13.20
N LEU A 18 -2.16 -4.68 12.52
CA LEU A 18 -2.21 -4.75 11.05
C LEU A 18 -3.48 -4.12 10.49
N LEU A 19 -4.61 -4.33 11.17
CA LEU A 19 -5.89 -3.73 10.81
C LEU A 19 -5.82 -2.20 10.90
N LEU A 20 -5.35 -1.68 12.03
CA LEU A 20 -5.24 -0.23 12.26
C LEU A 20 -4.25 0.41 11.30
N ALA A 21 -3.08 -0.21 11.08
CA ALA A 21 -2.08 0.29 10.13
C ALA A 21 -2.66 0.40 8.71
N SER A 22 -3.36 -0.64 8.25
CA SER A 22 -3.91 -0.68 6.88
C SER A 22 -5.06 0.29 6.69
N ALA A 23 -5.97 0.36 7.68
CA ALA A 23 -7.05 1.32 7.67
C ALA A 23 -6.51 2.76 7.67
N ALA A 24 -5.48 3.04 8.48
CA ALA A 24 -4.82 4.34 8.51
C ALA A 24 -4.17 4.69 7.17
N SER A 25 -3.43 3.75 6.55
CA SER A 25 -2.80 3.97 5.23
C SER A 25 -3.82 4.24 4.12
N LEU A 26 -4.92 3.48 4.07
CA LEU A 26 -5.99 3.72 3.10
C LEU A 26 -6.69 5.06 3.34
N THR A 27 -6.99 5.37 4.60
CA THR A 27 -7.61 6.64 4.98
C THR A 27 -6.74 7.81 4.57
N PHE A 28 -5.43 7.73 4.83
CA PHE A 28 -4.48 8.74 4.41
C PHE A 28 -4.46 8.93 2.88
N ALA A 29 -4.43 7.83 2.12
CA ALA A 29 -4.47 7.90 0.65
C ALA A 29 -5.77 8.53 0.12
N PHE A 30 -6.92 8.25 0.74
CA PHE A 30 -8.19 8.87 0.36
C PHE A 30 -8.29 10.34 0.77
N ILE A 31 -7.72 10.72 1.91
CA ILE A 31 -7.61 12.13 2.31
C ILE A 31 -6.80 12.90 1.28
N LEU A 32 -5.62 12.40 0.88
CA LEU A 32 -4.81 13.04 -0.16
C LEU A 32 -5.58 13.19 -1.48
N GLN A 33 -6.32 12.16 -1.89
CA GLN A 33 -7.08 12.20 -3.14
C GLN A 33 -8.27 13.16 -3.10
N PHE A 34 -9.12 13.09 -2.07
CA PHE A 34 -10.41 13.78 -2.06
C PHE A 34 -10.40 15.11 -1.31
N VAL A 35 -9.50 15.28 -0.33
CA VAL A 35 -9.39 16.53 0.44
C VAL A 35 -8.33 17.44 -0.16
N TYR A 36 -7.17 16.90 -0.54
CA TYR A 36 -6.07 17.68 -1.11
C TYR A 36 -6.03 17.66 -2.64
N GLY A 37 -6.92 16.91 -3.30
CA GLY A 37 -7.00 16.87 -4.77
C GLY A 37 -5.79 16.22 -5.45
N VAL A 38 -4.97 15.45 -4.71
CA VAL A 38 -3.77 14.81 -5.27
C VAL A 38 -4.20 13.62 -6.12
N ALA A 39 -4.05 13.75 -7.44
CA ALA A 39 -4.37 12.68 -8.37
C ALA A 39 -3.50 11.44 -8.09
N PRO A 40 -4.10 10.26 -7.88
CA PRO A 40 -3.33 9.07 -7.58
C PRO A 40 -2.72 8.47 -8.85
N CYS A 41 -1.45 8.09 -8.78
CA CYS A 41 -0.79 7.35 -9.87
C CYS A 41 -1.23 5.88 -9.89
N ILE A 42 -0.99 5.17 -10.99
CA ILE A 42 -1.40 3.76 -11.12
C ILE A 42 -0.77 2.84 -10.06
N LEU A 43 0.46 3.14 -9.65
CA LEU A 43 1.15 2.39 -8.58
C LEU A 43 0.52 2.66 -7.21
N CYS A 44 0.11 3.90 -6.93
CA CYS A 44 -0.64 4.24 -5.72
C CYS A 44 -1.97 3.46 -5.67
N LEU A 45 -2.72 3.39 -6.79
CA LEU A 45 -3.93 2.55 -6.85
C LEU A 45 -3.60 1.08 -6.63
N ALA A 46 -2.52 0.57 -7.23
CA ALA A 46 -2.11 -0.81 -7.09
C ALA A 46 -1.81 -1.17 -5.61
N GLN A 47 -1.17 -0.27 -4.84
CA GLN A 47 -0.91 -0.49 -3.41
C GLN A 47 -2.17 -0.49 -2.54
N ARG A 48 -3.26 0.17 -2.97
CA ARG A 48 -4.52 0.15 -2.21
C ARG A 48 -5.14 -1.25 -2.15
N VAL A 49 -4.94 -2.08 -3.18
CA VAL A 49 -5.51 -3.43 -3.24
C VAL A 49 -4.94 -4.34 -2.14
N PRO A 50 -3.60 -4.47 -1.97
CA PRO A 50 -3.03 -5.20 -0.85
C PRO A 50 -3.44 -4.66 0.52
N PHE A 51 -3.53 -3.34 0.71
CA PHE A 51 -3.99 -2.77 1.97
C PHE A 51 -5.47 -3.08 2.25
N ALA A 52 -6.34 -3.03 1.24
CA ALA A 52 -7.75 -3.38 1.40
C ALA A 52 -7.91 -4.87 1.74
N PHE A 53 -7.19 -5.74 1.02
CA PHE A 53 -7.20 -7.17 1.27
C PHE A 53 -6.61 -7.51 2.64
N GLY A 54 -5.48 -6.89 2.99
CA GLY A 54 -4.83 -7.00 4.30
C GLY A 54 -5.73 -6.54 5.46
N THR A 55 -6.52 -5.49 5.26
CA THR A 55 -7.54 -5.00 6.22
C THR A 55 -8.59 -6.09 6.49
N ILE A 56 -9.16 -6.69 5.44
CA ILE A 56 -10.18 -7.75 5.57
C ILE A 56 -9.62 -8.98 6.27
N LEU A 57 -8.42 -9.41 5.89
CA LEU A 57 -7.78 -10.57 6.51
C LEU A 57 -7.40 -10.32 7.96
N ALA A 58 -6.89 -9.12 8.28
CA ALA A 58 -6.57 -8.73 9.66
C ALA A 58 -7.83 -8.63 10.54
N ALA A 59 -8.93 -8.09 10.02
CA ALA A 59 -10.22 -8.10 10.71
C ALA A 59 -10.71 -9.53 10.99
N THR A 60 -10.58 -10.42 10.01
CA THR A 60 -10.92 -11.84 10.17
C THR A 60 -10.05 -12.50 11.25
N LEU A 61 -8.76 -12.17 11.29
CA LEU A 61 -7.85 -12.67 12.33
C LEU A 61 -8.25 -12.18 13.72
N VAL A 62 -8.65 -10.92 13.86
CA VAL A 62 -9.11 -10.36 15.15
C VAL A 62 -10.42 -11.02 15.61
N ALA A 63 -11.33 -11.30 14.69
CA ALA A 63 -12.64 -11.90 14.97
C ALA A 63 -12.60 -13.42 15.22
N ALA A 64 -11.57 -14.13 14.72
CA ALA A 64 -11.49 -15.58 14.83
C ALA A 64 -11.26 -16.06 16.28
N ARG A 65 -12.24 -16.77 16.86
CA ARG A 65 -12.12 -17.45 18.17
C ARG A 65 -12.73 -18.86 18.06
N PRO A 66 -12.08 -19.93 18.59
CA PRO A 66 -10.76 -19.97 19.21
C PRO A 66 -9.61 -19.93 18.19
N PHE A 67 -8.46 -19.38 18.62
CA PHE A 67 -7.26 -19.33 17.78
C PHE A 67 -6.64 -20.72 17.64
N GLY A 68 -6.36 -21.14 16.41
CA GLY A 68 -5.86 -22.49 16.11
C GLY A 68 -5.03 -22.54 14.83
N LYS A 69 -4.88 -23.74 14.24
CA LYS A 69 -4.08 -23.97 13.01
C LYS A 69 -4.45 -23.04 11.85
N HIS A 70 -5.72 -22.65 11.76
CA HIS A 70 -6.22 -21.74 10.72
C HIS A 70 -5.73 -20.30 10.90
N SER A 71 -5.51 -19.85 12.14
CA SER A 71 -5.00 -18.51 12.44
C SER A 71 -3.53 -18.35 12.00
N THR A 72 -2.72 -19.40 12.12
CA THR A 72 -1.35 -19.40 11.60
C THR A 72 -1.32 -19.35 10.07
N ALA A 73 -2.16 -20.13 9.40
CA ALA A 73 -2.26 -20.08 7.94
C ALA A 73 -2.73 -18.70 7.47
N LEU A 74 -3.71 -18.10 8.14
CA LEU A 74 -4.20 -16.76 7.85
C LEU A 74 -3.09 -15.70 8.02
N LEU A 75 -2.29 -15.78 9.08
CA LEU A 75 -1.14 -14.90 9.26
C LEU A 75 -0.11 -15.03 8.13
N LEU A 76 0.16 -16.25 7.64
CA LEU A 76 1.09 -16.44 6.53
C LEU A 76 0.56 -15.82 5.24
N VAL A 77 -0.75 -15.91 4.99
CA VAL A 77 -1.39 -15.23 3.85
C VAL A 77 -1.27 -13.72 4.00
N ILE A 78 -1.56 -13.18 5.19
CA ILE A 78 -1.41 -11.75 5.48
C ILE A 78 0.04 -11.29 5.24
N ALA A 79 1.02 -12.06 5.73
CA ALA A 79 2.43 -11.76 5.54
C ALA A 79 2.81 -11.75 4.05
N PHE A 80 2.32 -12.71 3.27
CA PHE A 80 2.55 -12.76 1.83
C PHE A 80 1.95 -11.55 1.09
N VAL A 81 0.74 -11.13 1.46
CA VAL A 81 0.08 -9.95 0.87
C VAL A 81 0.92 -8.69 1.11
N TYR A 82 1.41 -8.47 2.33
CA TYR A 82 2.28 -7.32 2.62
C TYR A 82 3.67 -7.45 2.02
N LEU A 83 4.19 -8.67 1.83
CA LEU A 83 5.44 -8.88 1.12
C LEU A 83 5.34 -8.43 -0.34
N VAL A 84 4.24 -8.80 -1.02
CA VAL A 84 3.96 -8.31 -2.37
C VAL A 84 3.80 -6.78 -2.37
N ASN A 85 3.05 -6.22 -1.41
CA ASN A 85 2.89 -4.77 -1.28
C ASN A 85 4.22 -4.04 -1.06
N THR A 86 5.15 -4.67 -0.34
CA THR A 86 6.51 -4.13 -0.12
C THR A 86 7.29 -4.09 -1.42
N GLY A 87 7.19 -5.12 -2.26
CA GLY A 87 7.77 -5.10 -3.61
C GLY A 87 7.21 -3.97 -4.47
N ILE A 88 5.89 -3.75 -4.44
CA ILE A 88 5.24 -2.63 -5.14
C ILE A 88 5.72 -1.28 -4.57
N ALA A 89 5.83 -1.16 -3.24
CA ALA A 89 6.29 0.07 -2.58
C ALA A 89 7.73 0.42 -2.94
N ILE A 90 8.62 -0.57 -2.93
CA ILE A 90 10.01 -0.40 -3.37
C ILE A 90 9.99 0.12 -4.81
N PHE A 91 9.30 -0.57 -5.72
CA PHE A 91 9.19 -0.17 -7.12
C PHE A 91 8.65 1.25 -7.28
N HIS A 92 7.59 1.60 -6.54
CA HIS A 92 6.99 2.93 -6.56
C HIS A 92 7.98 4.01 -6.16
N THR A 93 8.64 3.84 -5.01
CA THR A 93 9.65 4.80 -4.55
C THR A 93 10.83 4.88 -5.52
N GLY A 94 11.30 3.78 -6.09
CA GLY A 94 12.40 3.86 -7.05
C GLY A 94 11.99 4.47 -8.40
N VAL A 95 10.72 4.42 -8.81
CA VAL A 95 10.23 5.21 -9.95
C VAL A 95 10.27 6.71 -9.62
N GLU A 96 9.83 7.10 -8.42
CA GLU A 96 9.86 8.50 -7.95
C GLU A 96 11.30 9.02 -7.77
N GLN A 97 12.22 8.17 -7.32
CA GLN A 97 13.64 8.48 -7.19
C GLN A 97 14.42 8.27 -8.50
N HIS A 98 13.73 7.99 -9.61
CA HIS A 98 14.30 7.76 -10.94
C HIS A 98 15.35 6.63 -11.02
N TRP A 99 15.32 5.68 -10.09
CA TRP A 99 16.12 4.45 -10.16
C TRP A 99 15.65 3.52 -11.28
N TRP A 100 14.35 3.57 -11.60
CA TRP A 100 13.73 2.82 -12.68
C TRP A 100 12.82 3.72 -13.53
N MET A 101 12.63 3.34 -14.79
CA MET A 101 11.61 4.00 -15.60
C MET A 101 10.21 3.67 -15.08
N GLY A 102 9.41 4.70 -14.86
CA GLY A 102 7.99 4.55 -14.52
C GLY A 102 7.18 3.91 -15.64
N THR A 103 5.97 3.46 -15.32
CA THR A 103 5.00 3.10 -16.34
C THR A 103 4.58 4.36 -17.11
N ALA A 104 4.05 4.21 -18.34
CA ALA A 104 3.58 5.33 -19.16
C ALA A 104 2.55 6.25 -18.46
N SER A 105 1.92 5.76 -17.38
CA SER A 105 0.95 6.47 -16.55
C SER A 105 1.55 7.21 -15.35
N CYS A 106 2.83 6.96 -15.02
CA CYS A 106 3.57 7.64 -13.95
C CYS A 106 4.62 8.63 -14.49
N SER A 107 4.96 8.55 -15.78
CA SER A 107 5.78 9.58 -16.41
C SER A 107 4.92 10.80 -16.71
N THR A 108 5.27 11.95 -16.15
CA THR A 108 4.94 13.21 -16.79
C THR A 108 5.46 13.13 -18.22
N GLN A 109 4.58 13.32 -19.19
CA GLN A 109 4.96 13.45 -20.59
C GLN A 109 6.10 14.49 -20.62
N PRO A 110 7.28 14.17 -21.20
CA PRO A 110 8.31 15.18 -21.37
C PRO A 110 7.64 16.39 -22.00
N LEU A 111 7.74 17.55 -21.35
CA LEU A 111 7.30 18.80 -21.96
C LEU A 111 8.03 18.85 -23.30
N ALA A 112 7.26 18.89 -24.39
CA ALA A 112 7.82 19.00 -25.72
C ALA A 112 8.50 20.37 -25.82
N GLY A 113 9.78 20.43 -25.46
CA GLY A 113 10.53 21.66 -25.35
C GLY A 113 11.68 21.53 -24.37
N ASP A 114 12.85 21.15 -24.87
CA ASP A 114 14.12 21.20 -24.11
C ASP A 114 14.61 22.66 -23.89
N ASN A 115 13.78 23.66 -24.25
CA ASN A 115 14.11 25.08 -24.19
C ASN A 115 13.34 25.80 -23.07
N ALA A 116 14.04 26.67 -22.35
CA ALA A 116 13.49 27.43 -21.23
C ALA A 116 12.31 28.34 -21.60
N ASP A 117 12.17 28.70 -22.89
CA ASP A 117 11.09 29.54 -23.39
C ASP A 117 9.75 28.79 -23.46
N ASP A 118 9.74 27.50 -23.84
CA ASP A 118 8.53 26.67 -23.89
C ASP A 118 7.95 26.42 -22.49
N LEU A 119 8.83 26.26 -21.49
CA LEU A 119 8.44 26.16 -20.08
C LEU A 119 7.85 27.47 -19.55
N ARG A 120 8.37 28.61 -20.02
CA ARG A 120 7.90 29.93 -19.59
C ARG A 120 6.52 30.25 -20.15
N GLU A 121 6.24 29.91 -21.41
CA GLU A 121 4.90 30.09 -21.99
C GLU A 121 3.84 29.20 -21.30
N ALA A 122 4.18 27.94 -20.98
CA ALA A 122 3.28 27.03 -20.29
C ALA A 122 2.88 27.47 -18.87
N LEU A 123 3.72 28.27 -18.19
CA LEU A 123 3.45 28.79 -16.84
C LEU A 123 2.67 30.12 -16.83
N LEU A 124 2.61 30.82 -17.97
CA LEU A 124 2.00 32.15 -18.08
C LEU A 124 0.57 32.14 -18.64
N ASN A 125 0.00 30.96 -18.89
CA ASN A 125 -1.35 30.77 -19.41
C ASN A 125 -2.26 30.07 -18.40
#